data_AF-A0AAP2QBJ2-F1
#
_entry.id   AF-A0AAP2QBJ2-F1
#
_cell.length_a   1.000
_cell.length_b   1.000
_cell.length_c   1.000
_cell.angle_alpha   90.00
_cell.angle_beta   90.00
_cell.angle_gamma   90.00
#
_symmetry.space_group_name_H-M   'P 1'
#
loop_
_entity.id
_entity.type
_entity.pdbx_description
1 polymer ?
#
loop_
_entity_poly.entity_id
_entity_poly.type
_entity_poly.pdbx_seq_one_letter_code
_entity_poly.pdbx_strand_id
1 'polypeptide(L)' 'MECSLSVLLKDVKLINSQQDAFRIVKYKGLYQLQIKSHVSINRLYADTIQQSPEFQIIEELLYEECENIIDLSK' A
#
# COMPACT_ATOMS: atom_id res chain seq x y z
N MET A 1 14.24 4.15 -0.76
CA MET A 1 13.32 5.16 -1.31
C MET A 1 14.14 6.39 -1.64
N GLU A 2 14.08 6.83 -2.90
CA GLU A 2 14.69 8.09 -3.34
C GLU A 2 13.68 9.22 -3.12
N CYS A 3 13.39 9.54 -1.86
CA CYS A 3 12.38 10.52 -1.50
C CYS A 3 12.88 11.50 -0.44
N SER A 4 12.25 12.67 -0.34
CA SER A 4 12.51 13.61 0.75
C SER A 4 11.90 13.12 2.06
N LEU A 5 12.44 13.61 3.18
CA LEU A 5 11.89 13.33 4.51
C LEU A 5 10.43 13.79 4.65
N SER A 6 10.06 14.91 4.02
CA SER A 6 8.68 15.43 4.09
C SER A 6 7.67 14.52 3.38
N VAL A 7 8.06 13.89 2.27
CA VAL A 7 7.25 12.89 1.57
C VAL A 7 7.09 11.66 2.46
N LEU A 8 8.19 11.12 2.98
CA LEU A 8 8.15 9.98 3.90
C LEU A 8 7.22 10.23 5.11
N LEU A 9 7.26 11.43 5.69
CA LEU A 9 6.41 11.80 6.82
C LEU A 9 4.92 11.91 6.45
N LYS A 10 4.60 12.33 5.22
CA LYS A 10 3.22 12.30 4.71
C LYS A 10 2.73 10.86 4.61
N ASP A 11 3.52 9.97 4.04
CA ASP A 11 3.15 8.56 3.85
C ASP A 11 2.98 7.86 5.19
N VAL A 12 3.87 8.11 6.15
CA VAL A 12 3.74 7.61 7.53
C VAL A 12 2.42 8.06 8.19
N LYS A 13 2.01 9.32 8.00
CA LYS A 13 0.74 9.82 8.51
C LYS A 13 -0.45 9.15 7.82
N LEU A 14 -0.37 8.98 6.50
CA LEU A 14 -1.40 8.33 5.71
C LEU A 14 -1.63 6.89 6.18
N ILE A 15 -0.56 6.09 6.24
CA ILE A 15 -0.61 4.69 6.71
C ILE A 15 -1.22 4.62 8.11
N ASN A 16 -0.76 5.46 9.04
CA ASN A 16 -1.28 5.49 10.41
C ASN A 16 -2.75 5.93 10.52
N SER A 17 -3.29 6.65 9.52
CA SER A 17 -4.69 7.08 9.49
C SER A 17 -5.64 6.07 8.83
N GLN A 18 -5.11 5.22 7.94
CA GLN A 18 -5.92 4.28 7.15
C GLN A 18 -5.90 2.85 7.70
N GLN A 19 -4.84 2.47 8.42
CA GLN A 19 -4.58 1.09 8.82
C GLN A 19 -4.75 0.90 10.33
N ASP A 20 -5.74 0.10 10.72
CA ASP A 20 -6.00 -0.19 12.14
C ASP A 20 -5.03 -1.21 12.74
N ALA A 21 -4.48 -2.10 11.92
CA ALA A 21 -3.63 -3.21 12.37
C ALA A 21 -2.13 -2.91 12.29
N PHE A 22 -1.75 -1.84 11.58
CA PHE A 22 -0.39 -1.47 11.28
C PHE A 22 -0.15 -0.03 11.74
N ARG A 23 0.91 0.20 12.51
CA ARG A 23 1.25 1.54 12.98
C ARG A 23 2.74 1.78 12.90
N ILE A 24 3.14 2.82 12.19
CA ILE A 24 4.52 3.28 12.13
C ILE A 24 4.76 4.24 13.30
N VAL A 25 5.74 3.92 14.14
CA VAL A 25 6.12 4.71 15.31
C VAL A 25 7.57 5.15 15.22
N LYS A 26 7.91 6.29 15.82
CA LYS A 26 9.30 6.75 15.94
C LYS A 26 9.90 6.23 17.24
N TYR A 27 10.96 5.45 17.16
CA TYR A 27 11.68 4.91 18.30
C TYR A 27 13.19 5.11 18.13
N LYS A 28 13.83 5.75 19.11
CA LYS A 28 15.27 6.07 19.12
C LYS A 28 15.78 6.72 17.81
N GLY A 29 14.99 7.63 17.25
CA GLY A 29 15.33 8.35 16.03
C GLY A 29 15.00 7.61 14.73
N LEU A 30 14.60 6.34 14.80
CA LEU A 30 14.23 5.51 13.65
C LEU A 30 12.72 5.29 13.59
N TYR A 31 12.20 4.92 12.42
CA TYR A 31 10.81 4.51 12.25
C TYR A 31 10.70 2.99 12.31
N GLN A 32 9.72 2.49 13.04
CA GLN A 32 9.44 1.07 13.22
C GLN A 32 7.97 0.79 12.93
N LEU A 33 7.70 -0.34 12.27
CA LEU A 33 6.35 -0.84 12.06
C LEU A 33 5.94 -1.71 13.26
N GLN A 34 4.86 -1.32 13.92
CA GLN A 34 4.16 -2.13 14.92
C GLN A 34 2.94 -2.78 14.27
N ILE A 35 2.74 -4.07 14.57
CA ILE A 35 1.66 -4.88 14.02
C ILE A 35 0.85 -5.41 15.21
N LYS A 36 -0.48 -5.32 15.15
CA LYS A 36 -1.36 -5.92 16.17
C LYS A 36 -1.12 -7.43 16.25
N SER A 37 -1.23 -8.00 17.46
CA SER A 37 -1.16 -9.45 17.65
C SER A 37 -2.19 -10.15 16.75
N HIS A 38 -1.80 -11.29 16.17
CA HIS A 38 -2.61 -12.10 15.25
C HIS A 38 -2.85 -11.52 13.85
N VAL A 39 -2.21 -10.40 13.49
CA VAL A 39 -2.22 -9.90 12.11
C VAL A 39 -0.89 -10.20 11.43
N SER A 40 -0.94 -10.84 10.26
CA SER A 40 0.24 -11.09 9.43
C SER A 40 0.58 -9.86 8.59
N ILE A 41 1.87 -9.60 8.40
CA ILE A 41 2.37 -8.61 7.44
C ILE A 41 1.87 -8.86 6.01
N ASN A 42 1.52 -10.12 5.68
CA ASN A 42 0.96 -10.47 4.38
C ASN A 42 -0.32 -9.70 4.07
N ARG A 43 -1.09 -9.31 5.08
CA ARG A 43 -2.27 -8.46 4.89
C ARG A 43 -1.90 -7.09 4.34
N LEU A 44 -0.83 -6.47 4.87
CA LEU A 44 -0.35 -5.18 4.36
C LEU A 44 0.09 -5.29 2.90
N TYR A 45 0.80 -6.37 2.53
CA TYR A 45 1.19 -6.61 1.15
C TYR A 45 -0.01 -6.82 0.24
N ALA A 46 -0.97 -7.67 0.64
CA ALA A 46 -2.19 -7.91 -0.12
C ALA A 46 -2.98 -6.62 -0.34
N ASP A 47 -3.22 -5.84 0.71
CA ASP A 47 -3.95 -4.57 0.65
C ASP A 47 -3.23 -3.55 -0.26
N THR A 48 -1.90 -3.49 -0.19
CA THR A 48 -1.09 -2.58 -1.04
C THR A 48 -1.15 -2.99 -2.52
N ILE A 49 -1.03 -4.29 -2.80
CA ILE A 49 -1.05 -4.82 -4.17
C ILE A 49 -2.44 -4.63 -4.79
N GLN A 50 -3.52 -4.95 -4.07
CA GLN A 50 -4.88 -4.78 -4.58
C GLN A 50 -5.26 -3.33 -4.88
N GLN A 51 -4.63 -2.36 -4.21
CA GLN A 51 -4.86 -0.93 -4.43
C GLN A 51 -3.89 -0.32 -5.46
N SER A 52 -2.91 -1.07 -5.96
CA SER A 52 -1.96 -0.58 -6.95
C SER A 52 -2.61 -0.56 -8.33
N PRO A 53 -2.68 0.60 -9.01
CA PRO A 53 -3.18 0.67 -10.38
C PRO A 53 -2.38 -0.22 -11.34
N GLU A 54 -1.07 -0.34 -11.12
CA GLU A 54 -0.21 -1.20 -11.93
C GLU A 54 -0.60 -2.67 -11.80
N PHE A 55 -0.93 -3.12 -10.57
CA PHE A 55 -1.39 -4.48 -10.36
C PHE A 55 -2.78 -4.71 -10.96
N GLN A 56 -3.71 -3.76 -10.78
CA GLN A 56 -5.05 -3.82 -11.38
C GLN A 56 -4.96 -3.94 -12.91
N ILE A 57 -4.11 -3.13 -13.55
CA ILE A 57 -3.87 -3.22 -15.01
C ILE A 57 -3.37 -4.61 -15.41
N ILE A 58 -2.43 -5.19 -14.65
CA ILE A 58 -1.90 -6.53 -14.94
C ILE A 58 -3.00 -7.59 -14.77
N GLU A 59 -3.83 -7.48 -13.74
CA GLU A 59 -4.94 -8.41 -13.47
C GLU A 59 -5.95 -8.41 -14.62
N GLU A 60 -6.39 -7.22 -15.05
CA GLU A 60 -7.32 -7.04 -16.18
C GLU A 60 -6.75 -7.62 -17.49
N LEU A 61 -5.46 -7.40 -17.75
CA LEU A 61 -4.78 -7.97 -18.93
C LEU A 61 -4.62 -9.49 -18.86
N LEU A 62 -4.43 -10.04 -17.66
CA LEU A 62 -4.22 -11.48 -17.45
C LEU A 62 -5.53 -12.27 -17.59
N TYR A 63 -6.63 -11.72 -17.06
CA TYR A 63 -7.94 -12.38 -17.08
C TYR A 63 -8.81 -11.97 -18.28
N GLU A 64 -8.32 -11.05 -19.13
CA GLU A 64 -9.04 -10.51 -20.29
C GLU A 64 -10.42 -9.91 -19.92
N GLU A 65 -10.52 -9.31 -18.73
CA GLU A 65 -11.77 -8.73 -18.22
C GLU A 65 -12.16 -7.42 -18.95
N CYS A 66 -11.19 -6.76 -19.60
CA CYS A 66 -11.39 -5.61 -20.46
C CYS A 66 -11.23 -5.98 -21.95
N GLU A 67 -12.23 -5.65 -22.78
CA GLU A 67 -12.18 -5.88 -24.24
C GLU A 67 -11.21 -4.92 -24.96
N ASN A 68 -10.95 -3.74 -24.39
CA ASN A 68 -10.06 -2.74 -24.98
C ASN A 68 -9.53 -1.74 -23.92
N ILE A 69 -8.56 -0.91 -24.32
CA ILE A 69 -7.90 0.05 -23.43
C ILE A 69 -8.81 1.18 -22.92
N ILE A 70 -9.92 1.45 -23.60
CA ILE A 70 -10.91 2.45 -23.15
C ILE A 70 -11.66 1.88 -21.94
N ASP A 71 -11.99 0.59 -21.97
CA ASP A 71 -12.67 -0.07 -20.85
C ASP A 71 -11.77 -0.20 -19.63
N LEU A 72 -10.46 -0.39 -19.82
CA LEU A 72 -9.45 -0.36 -18.75
C LEU A 72 -9.30 1.02 -18.08
N SER A 73 -9.68 2.09 -18.76
CA SER A 73 -9.48 3.47 -18.28
C SER A 73 -10.64 4.06 -17.47
N LYS A 74 -11.73 3.30 -17.30
CA LYS A 74 -12.93 3.70 -16.54
C LYS A 74 -12.79 3.39 -15.05
#